data_AF-G1V6F8-F1
#
_entry.id   AF-G1V6F8-F1
#
_cell.length_a   1.000
_cell.length_b   1.000
_cell.length_c   1.000
_cell.angle_alpha   90.00
_cell.angle_beta   90.00
_cell.angle_gamma   90.00
#
_symmetry.space_group_name_H-M   'P 1'
#
loop_
_entity.id
_entity.type
_entity.pdbx_description
1 polymer ?
#
loop_
_entity_poly.entity_id
_entity_poly.type
_entity_poly.pdbx_seq_one_letter_code
_entity_poly.pdbx_strand_id
1 'polypeptide(L)'
;MLQPMWVLSDSDLATIHSATVELLKSTGIQFLSEESIELFRHHGFRVEGETVFFTEEDIDSALKLCPPSFTIHARNPERSVEIGGRRPIFPPYMVPHMSLTLKEI
;
A
#
# COMPACT_ATOMS: atom_id res chain seq x y z
N MET A 1 1.19 21.95 -15.27
CA MET A 1 1.04 20.74 -14.42
C MET A 1 1.55 19.54 -15.21
N LEU A 2 2.40 18.71 -14.61
CA LEU A 2 2.87 17.47 -15.25
C LEU A 2 1.73 16.45 -15.22
N GLN A 3 1.32 15.94 -16.38
CA GLN A 3 0.43 14.78 -16.43
C GLN A 3 1.25 13.53 -16.07
N PRO A 4 0.71 12.58 -15.30
CA PRO A 4 1.37 11.30 -15.11
C PRO A 4 1.60 10.67 -16.48
N MET A 5 2.81 10.18 -16.74
CA MET A 5 3.07 9.40 -17.95
C MET A 5 2.42 8.04 -17.76
N TRP A 6 1.40 7.77 -18.56
CA TRP A 6 0.66 6.52 -18.52
C TRP A 6 1.24 5.58 -19.57
N VAL A 7 1.93 4.53 -19.12
CA VAL A 7 2.65 3.59 -20.02
C VAL A 7 1.82 2.33 -20.31
N LEU A 8 0.89 1.97 -19.43
CA LEU A 8 0.08 0.77 -19.53
C LEU A 8 -1.25 1.06 -20.24
N SER A 9 -1.83 0.12 -20.97
CA SER A 9 -3.21 0.23 -21.43
C SER A 9 -4.20 -0.19 -20.34
N ASP A 10 -5.49 0.11 -20.53
CA ASP A 10 -6.55 -0.37 -19.63
C ASP A 10 -6.61 -1.92 -19.59
N SER A 11 -6.32 -2.58 -20.72
CA SER A 11 -6.20 -4.04 -20.78
C SER A 11 -5.01 -4.57 -20.00
N ASP A 12 -3.88 -3.86 -19.98
CA ASP A 12 -2.72 -4.24 -19.18
C ASP A 12 -3.04 -4.14 -17.69
N LEU A 13 -3.71 -3.06 -17.27
CA LEU A 13 -4.18 -2.91 -15.90
C LEU A 13 -5.12 -4.03 -15.49
N ALA A 14 -6.13 -4.33 -16.32
CA ALA A 14 -7.10 -5.39 -16.04
C ALA A 14 -6.40 -6.75 -15.92
N THR A 15 -5.40 -7.01 -16.77
CA THR A 15 -4.58 -8.24 -16.70
C THR A 15 -3.81 -8.33 -15.39
N ILE A 16 -3.13 -7.25 -14.99
CA ILE A 16 -2.38 -7.19 -13.73
C ILE A 16 -3.32 -7.37 -12.52
N HIS A 17 -4.48 -6.72 -12.55
CA HIS A 17 -5.47 -6.81 -11.50
C HIS A 17 -5.97 -8.26 -11.32
N SER A 18 -6.45 -8.88 -12.39
CA SER A 18 -6.94 -10.26 -12.35
C SER A 18 -5.86 -11.26 -11.90
N ALA A 19 -4.62 -11.09 -12.37
CA ALA A 19 -3.50 -11.93 -11.94
C ALA A 19 -3.18 -11.74 -10.45
N THR A 20 -3.28 -10.51 -9.93
CA THR A 20 -3.05 -10.21 -8.53
C THR A 20 -4.13 -10.83 -7.64
N VAL A 21 -5.40 -10.70 -8.04
CA VAL A 21 -6.54 -11.32 -7.33
C VAL A 21 -6.38 -12.85 -7.27
N GLU A 22 -6.05 -13.48 -8.40
CA GLU A 22 -5.84 -14.93 -8.43
C GLU A 22 -4.66 -15.37 -7.54
N LEU A 23 -3.56 -14.61 -7.53
CA LEU A 23 -2.41 -14.88 -6.66
C LEU A 23 -2.80 -14.77 -5.17
N LEU A 24 -3.50 -13.72 -4.77
CA LEU A 24 -3.94 -13.54 -3.38
C LEU A 24 -4.97 -14.58 -2.94
N LYS A 25 -5.79 -15.08 -3.86
CA LYS A 25 -6.78 -16.13 -3.61
C LYS A 25 -6.17 -17.52 -3.50
N SER A 26 -5.20 -17.84 -4.36
CA SER A 26 -4.61 -19.17 -4.48
C SER A 26 -3.38 -19.37 -3.59
N THR A 27 -2.56 -18.33 -3.43
CA THR A 27 -1.27 -18.37 -2.71
C THR A 27 -1.36 -17.69 -1.35
N GLY A 28 -2.10 -16.59 -1.25
CA GLY A 28 -2.28 -15.84 0.01
C GLY A 28 -1.04 -15.05 0.44
N ILE A 29 -1.08 -14.53 1.67
CA ILE A 29 0.00 -13.78 2.32
C ILE A 29 0.26 -14.37 3.71
N GLN A 30 1.53 -14.61 4.02
CA GLN A 30 1.93 -15.04 5.36
C GLN A 30 1.99 -13.86 6.33
N PHE A 31 1.31 -14.00 7.47
CA PHE A 31 1.35 -13.04 8.56
C PHE A 31 2.09 -13.66 9.74
N LEU A 32 3.18 -13.02 10.19
CA LEU A 32 3.99 -13.51 11.32
C LEU A 32 3.43 -13.13 12.69
N SER A 33 2.32 -12.39 12.72
CA SER A 33 1.66 -11.96 13.96
C SER A 33 0.45 -12.83 14.24
N GLU A 34 0.46 -13.55 15.35
CA GLU A 34 -0.68 -14.36 15.82
C GLU A 34 -1.94 -13.51 15.98
N GLU A 35 -1.82 -12.26 16.45
CA GLU A 35 -2.93 -11.31 16.59
C GLU A 35 -3.58 -11.01 15.24
N SER A 36 -2.78 -10.79 14.20
CA SER A 36 -3.28 -10.52 12.85
C SER A 36 -4.01 -11.74 12.28
N ILE A 37 -3.42 -12.93 12.45
CA ILE A 37 -4.03 -14.18 11.99
C ILE A 37 -5.39 -14.38 12.66
N GLU A 38 -5.48 -14.19 13.97
CA GLU A 38 -6.73 -14.37 14.71
C GLU A 38 -7.79 -13.33 14.31
N LEU A 39 -7.37 -12.08 14.07
CA LEU A 39 -8.25 -11.04 13.55
C LEU A 39 -8.87 -11.45 12.21
N PHE A 40 -8.06 -11.97 11.27
CA PHE A 40 -8.56 -12.43 9.97
C PHE A 40 -9.52 -13.63 10.12
N ARG A 41 -9.18 -14.61 10.97
CA ARG A 41 -10.10 -15.75 11.24
C ARG A 41 -11.44 -15.28 11.80
N HIS A 42 -11.42 -14.37 12.77
CA HIS A 42 -12.63 -13.82 13.37
C HIS A 42 -13.53 -13.13 12.34
N HIS A 43 -12.94 -12.46 11.35
CA HIS A 43 -13.66 -11.80 10.26
C HIS A 43 -14.02 -12.74 9.09
N GLY A 44 -13.79 -14.06 9.23
CA GLY A 44 -14.23 -15.06 8.27
C GLY A 44 -13.31 -15.29 7.08
N PHE A 45 -12.08 -14.77 7.11
CA PHE A 45 -11.10 -15.03 6.06
C PHE A 45 -10.64 -16.49 6.11
N ARG A 46 -10.31 -17.06 4.94
CA ARG A 46 -9.66 -18.37 4.87
C ARG A 46 -8.23 -18.22 5.38
N VAL A 47 -7.88 -19.02 6.38
CA VAL A 47 -6.55 -19.03 7.00
C VAL A 47 -6.04 -20.46 7.10
N GLU A 48 -4.81 -20.70 6.63
CA GLU A 48 -4.13 -22.00 6.72
C GLU A 48 -2.75 -21.79 7.36
N GLY A 49 -2.60 -22.27 8.61
CA GLY A 49 -1.42 -21.98 9.41
C GLY A 49 -1.29 -20.47 9.64
N GLU A 50 -0.25 -19.88 9.05
CA GLU A 50 0.09 -18.46 9.11
C GLU A 50 -0.28 -17.70 7.82
N THR A 51 -0.85 -18.39 6.83
CA THR A 51 -1.21 -17.81 5.53
C THR A 51 -2.69 -17.43 5.50
N VAL A 52 -2.97 -16.18 5.12
CA VAL A 52 -4.32 -15.65 4.91
C VAL A 52 -4.56 -15.52 3.41
N PHE A 53 -5.74 -15.95 2.94
CA PHE A 53 -6.15 -15.89 1.54
C PHE A 53 -7.26 -14.88 1.36
N PHE A 54 -7.27 -14.20 0.22
CA PHE A 54 -8.18 -13.10 -0.06
C PHE A 54 -8.97 -13.36 -1.33
N THR A 55 -10.28 -13.18 -1.26
CA THR A 55 -11.15 -13.16 -2.44
C THR A 55 -11.19 -11.76 -3.06
N GLU A 56 -11.69 -11.65 -4.28
CA GLU A 56 -11.94 -10.35 -4.93
C GLU A 56 -12.90 -9.49 -4.11
N GLU A 57 -13.94 -10.10 -3.52
CA GLU A 57 -14.91 -9.41 -2.68
C GLU A 57 -14.28 -8.82 -1.40
N ASP A 58 -13.34 -9.54 -0.79
CA ASP A 58 -12.60 -9.05 0.37
C ASP A 58 -11.79 -7.80 0.02
N ILE A 59 -11.09 -7.85 -1.13
CA ILE A 59 -10.25 -6.75 -1.64
C ILE A 59 -11.13 -5.54 -1.97
N ASP A 60 -12.21 -5.73 -2.71
CA ASP A 60 -13.14 -4.66 -3.08
C ASP A 60 -13.79 -4.01 -1.86
N SER A 61 -14.17 -4.82 -0.86
CA SER A 61 -14.74 -4.33 0.38
C SER A 61 -13.75 -3.47 1.16
N ALA A 62 -12.48 -3.88 1.22
CA ALA A 62 -11.42 -3.09 1.85
C ALA A 62 -11.15 -1.78 1.09
N LEU A 63 -11.09 -1.82 -0.24
CA LEU A 63 -10.84 -0.64 -1.08
C LEU A 63 -11.95 0.42 -0.95
N LYS A 64 -13.21 0.01 -0.78
CA LYS A 64 -14.34 0.94 -0.56
C LYS A 64 -14.20 1.77 0.71
N LEU A 65 -13.46 1.28 1.71
CA LEU A 65 -13.20 2.00 2.96
C LEU A 65 -12.02 2.97 2.85
N CYS A 66 -11.20 2.87 1.79
CA CYS A 66 -10.02 3.70 1.60
C CYS A 66 -10.41 5.09 1.07
N PRO A 67 -10.08 6.18 1.80
CA PRO A 67 -10.37 7.53 1.33
C PRO A 67 -9.46 7.90 0.15
N PRO A 68 -9.96 8.64 -0.86
CA PRO A 68 -9.17 9.05 -2.03
C PRO A 68 -8.07 10.07 -1.69
N SER A 69 -8.26 10.85 -0.62
CA SER A 69 -7.22 11.69 -0.02
C SER A 69 -7.47 11.88 1.48
N PHE A 70 -6.41 12.18 2.23
CA PHE A 70 -6.48 12.49 3.66
C PHE A 70 -5.35 13.44 4.06
N THR A 71 -5.49 14.14 5.20
CA THR A 71 -4.48 15.06 5.70
C THR A 71 -3.66 14.44 6.82
N ILE A 72 -2.33 14.47 6.69
CA ILE A 72 -1.41 14.24 7.80
C ILE A 72 -1.18 15.59 8.49
N HIS A 73 -1.67 15.71 9.72
CA HIS A 73 -1.59 16.93 10.50
C HIS A 73 -0.20 17.11 11.13
N ALA A 74 0.37 18.31 10.94
CA ALA A 74 1.62 18.69 11.58
C ALA A 74 1.36 19.53 12.84
N ARG A 75 2.32 19.54 13.77
CA ARG A 75 2.28 20.40 14.97
C ARG A 75 2.10 21.88 14.62
N ASN A 76 2.76 22.34 13.57
CA ASN A 76 2.46 23.61 12.94
C ASN A 76 1.42 23.36 11.83
N PRO A 77 0.17 23.84 11.96
CA PRO A 77 -0.89 23.58 10.99
C PRO A 77 -0.52 23.94 9.54
N GLU A 78 0.28 24.99 9.34
CA GLU A 78 0.79 25.46 8.03
C GLU A 78 1.73 24.46 7.34
N ARG A 79 2.16 23.41 8.06
CA ARG A 79 3.04 22.35 7.55
C ARG A 79 2.32 21.00 7.41
N SER A 80 1.00 20.96 7.57
CA SER A 80 0.20 19.76 7.32
C SER A 80 0.22 19.42 5.83
N VAL A 81 0.14 18.13 5.50
CA VAL A 81 0.24 17.65 4.11
C VAL A 81 -0.97 16.82 3.73
N GLU A 82 -1.48 17.02 2.51
CA GLU A 82 -2.54 16.20 1.93
C GLU A 82 -1.93 15.04 1.15
N ILE A 83 -2.23 13.81 1.55
CA ILE A 83 -1.87 12.58 0.86
C ILE A 83 -2.99 12.23 -0.12
N GLY A 84 -2.63 12.01 -1.39
CA GLY A 84 -3.57 11.69 -2.46
C GLY A 84 -3.61 12.76 -3.54
N GLY A 85 -4.40 12.51 -4.59
CA GLY A 85 -4.52 13.41 -5.74
C GLY A 85 -3.26 13.49 -6.61
N ARG A 86 -2.97 14.68 -7.14
CA ARG A 86 -1.89 14.91 -8.13
C ARG A 86 -0.62 15.55 -7.56
N ARG A 87 -0.57 15.80 -6.25
CA ARG A 87 0.55 16.50 -5.61
C ARG A 87 1.49 15.48 -4.96
N PRO A 88 2.73 15.31 -5.47
CA PRO A 88 3.71 14.48 -4.80
C PRO A 88 4.15 15.13 -3.49
N ILE A 89 4.43 14.31 -2.48
CA ILE A 89 5.05 14.72 -1.21
C ILE A 89 6.47 14.17 -1.18
N PHE A 90 7.42 14.99 -0.72
CA PHE A 90 8.83 14.64 -0.65
C PHE A 90 9.27 14.50 0.81
N PRO A 91 9.13 13.31 1.43
CA PRO A 91 9.67 13.05 2.74
C PRO A 91 11.21 12.98 2.70
N PRO A 92 11.90 13.24 3.82
CA PRO A 92 13.33 13.01 3.89
C PRO A 92 13.64 11.53 3.65
N TYR A 93 14.77 11.27 2.98
CA TYR A 93 15.26 9.92 2.76
C TYR A 93 15.65 9.29 4.10
N MET A 94 15.14 8.08 4.39
CA MET A 94 15.40 7.38 5.64
C MET A 94 16.35 6.20 5.40
N VAL A 95 17.62 6.37 5.77
CA VAL A 95 18.62 5.29 5.84
C VAL A 95 19.42 5.40 7.13
N PRO A 96 19.89 4.28 7.69
CA PRO A 96 20.68 4.29 8.92
C PRO A 96 22.10 4.85 8.74
N HIS A 97 22.62 4.92 7.51
CA HIS A 97 24.01 5.34 7.24
C HIS A 97 24.07 6.57 6.34
N MET A 98 24.71 7.64 6.83
CA MET A 98 25.06 8.82 6.04
C MET A 98 26.53 8.71 5.62
N SER A 99 26.78 8.43 4.34
CA SER A 99 28.15 8.47 3.81
C SER A 99 28.57 9.94 3.68
N LEU A 100 29.30 10.45 4.67
CA LEU A 100 30.02 11.72 4.56
C LEU A 100 31.19 11.50 3.61
N THR A 101 30.99 11.70 2.32
CA THR A 101 32.13 11.87 1.41
C THR A 101 32.76 13.20 1.79
N LEU A 102 33.84 13.13 2.58
CA LEU A 102 34.72 14.26 2.83
C LEU A 102 35.14 14.81 1.47
N LYS A 103 34.69 16.02 1.13
CA LYS A 103 35.38 16.84 0.15
C LYS A 103 36.71 17.20 0.78
N GLU A 104 37.72 16.40 0.52
CA GLU A 104 39.11 16.80 0.75
C GLU A 104 39.36 18.09 -0.03
N ILE A 105 39.92 19.05 0.71
CA ILE A 105 40.39 20.36 0.28
C ILE A 105 41.74 20.19 -0.41
#